data_AF-A0A6S6UHV7-F1
#
_entry.id   AF-A0A6S6UHV7-F1
#
_cell.length_a   1.000
_cell.length_b   1.000
_cell.length_c   1.000
_cell.angle_alpha   90.00
_cell.angle_beta   90.00
_cell.angle_gamma   90.00
#
_symmetry.space_group_name_H-M   'P 1'
#
loop_
_entity.id
_entity.type
_entity.pdbx_description
1 polymer ?
#
loop_
_entity_poly.entity_id
_entity_poly.type
_entity_poly.pdbx_seq_one_letter_code
_entity_poly.pdbx_strand_id
1 'polypeptide(L)'
;LAAVRDVGPAGHYLGHPHTLENFQRAFFMPELFDNNSIEQWQAEGSKDTITRGLEYAKRMLNEYQEPKLDEAKNDELLDYIARRERDIPTMDALNEDA
;
A
#
# COMPACT_ATOMS: atom_id res chain seq x y z
N LEU A 1 18.00 26.07 -8.40
CA LEU A 1 19.43 26.30 -8.07
C LEU A 1 19.65 27.32 -6.94
N ALA A 2 18.75 28.29 -6.70
CA ALA A 2 18.92 29.30 -5.63
C ALA A 2 19.21 28.68 -4.25
N ALA A 3 18.41 27.70 -3.83
CA ALA A 3 18.56 27.02 -2.53
C ALA A 3 20.00 26.51 -2.24
N VAL A 4 20.74 26.05 -3.26
CA VAL A 4 22.13 25.58 -3.08
C VAL A 4 23.08 26.73 -2.74
N ARG A 5 22.86 27.89 -3.37
CA ARG A 5 23.65 29.11 -3.10
C ARG A 5 23.27 29.73 -1.76
N ASP A 6 21.99 29.71 -1.42
CA ASP A 6 21.44 30.31 -0.19
C ASP A 6 21.93 29.55 1.06
N VAL A 7 22.02 28.21 1.00
CA VAL A 7 22.50 27.38 2.12
C VAL A 7 24.03 27.44 2.28
N GLY A 8 24.77 27.41 1.18
CA GLY A 8 26.23 27.46 1.19
C GLY A 8 26.93 26.25 1.82
N PRO A 9 28.28 26.27 1.92
CA PRO A 9 29.06 25.18 2.48
C PRO A 9 28.71 24.91 3.95
N ALA A 10 28.63 23.63 4.33
CA ALA A 10 28.31 23.15 5.69
C ALA A 10 26.92 23.54 6.25
N GLY A 11 26.05 24.18 5.46
CA GLY A 11 24.66 24.41 5.84
C GLY A 11 23.77 23.18 5.70
N HIS A 12 22.49 23.29 6.09
CA HIS A 12 21.49 22.24 5.94
C HIS A 12 20.26 22.74 5.17
N TYR A 13 19.60 21.82 4.46
CA TYR A 13 18.44 22.16 3.62
C TYR A 13 17.09 21.94 4.34
N LEU A 14 17.08 21.28 5.50
CA LEU A 14 15.85 20.84 6.16
C LEU A 14 14.83 21.97 6.40
N GLY A 15 15.29 23.16 6.81
CA GLY A 15 14.43 24.31 7.08
C GLY A 15 14.29 25.32 5.93
N HIS A 16 14.92 25.07 4.78
CA HIS A 16 14.92 26.02 3.67
C HIS A 16 13.53 26.06 2.99
N PRO A 17 13.00 27.24 2.59
CA PRO A 17 11.67 27.35 1.95
C PRO A 17 11.47 26.38 0.78
N HIS A 18 12.48 26.26 -0.09
CA HIS A 18 12.48 25.28 -1.18
C HIS A 18 12.24 23.83 -0.71
N THR A 19 12.82 23.39 0.41
CA THR A 19 12.60 22.04 0.92
C THR A 19 11.17 21.91 1.42
N LEU A 20 10.67 22.88 2.20
CA LEU A 20 9.32 22.85 2.76
C LEU A 20 8.23 22.85 1.67
N GLU A 21 8.40 23.64 0.61
CA GLU A 21 7.44 23.74 -0.52
C GLU A 21 7.40 22.50 -1.43
N ASN A 22 8.47 21.71 -1.46
CA ASN A 22 8.63 20.60 -2.39
C ASN A 22 8.60 19.22 -1.71
N PHE A 23 8.85 19.15 -0.40
CA PHE A 23 9.03 17.89 0.33
C PHE A 23 7.93 16.86 0.04
N GLN A 24 6.65 17.24 0.22
CA GLN A 24 5.53 16.32 0.07
C GLN A 24 5.35 15.74 -1.34
N ARG A 25 5.81 16.45 -2.39
CA ARG A 25 5.70 15.98 -3.77
C ARG A 25 6.96 15.26 -4.25
N ALA A 26 8.12 15.62 -3.70
CA ALA A 26 9.42 15.17 -4.17
C ALA A 26 9.83 13.82 -3.57
N PHE A 27 9.22 13.43 -2.46
CA PHE A 27 9.52 12.18 -1.76
C PHE A 27 8.32 11.25 -1.72
N PHE A 28 8.57 9.97 -1.95
CA PHE A 28 7.65 8.91 -1.60
C PHE A 28 7.74 8.65 -0.09
N MET A 29 6.62 8.73 0.62
CA MET A 29 6.53 8.44 2.04
C MET A 29 5.97 7.03 2.23
N PRO A 30 6.82 6.01 2.46
CA PRO A 30 6.35 4.64 2.59
C PRO A 30 5.53 4.46 3.87
N GLU A 31 4.35 3.86 3.75
CA GLU A 31 3.51 3.54 4.92
C GLU A 31 4.01 2.30 5.68
N LEU A 32 4.63 1.35 4.97
CA LEU A 32 5.00 0.05 5.52
C LEU A 32 6.42 -0.04 6.04
N PHE A 33 7.34 0.83 5.61
CA PHE A 33 8.74 0.73 6.02
C PHE A 33 9.00 1.43 7.36
N ASP A 34 9.87 0.83 8.16
CA ASP A 34 10.40 1.46 9.37
C ASP A 34 11.66 2.23 9.03
N ASN A 35 11.64 3.55 9.26
CA ASN A 35 12.81 4.42 9.10
C ASN A 35 13.23 5.04 10.45
N ASN A 36 12.74 4.49 11.56
CA ASN A 36 13.13 4.92 12.90
C ASN A 36 14.54 4.46 13.24
N SER A 37 15.06 4.92 14.38
CA SER A 37 16.33 4.41 14.90
C SER A 37 16.19 2.95 15.34
N ILE A 38 17.31 2.25 15.45
CA ILE A 38 17.34 0.85 15.89
C ILE A 38 16.75 0.71 17.30
N GLU A 39 17.04 1.65 18.19
CA GLU A 39 16.57 1.65 19.57
C GLU A 39 15.04 1.75 19.64
N GLN A 40 14.45 2.62 18.81
CA GLN A 40 13.00 2.75 18.73
C GLN A 40 12.36 1.50 18.11
N TRP A 41 12.90 1.00 17.00
CA TRP A 41 12.44 -0.25 16.39
C TRP A 41 12.47 -1.42 17.39
N GLN A 42 13.52 -1.52 18.20
CA GLN A 42 13.62 -2.52 19.27
C GLN A 42 12.56 -2.34 20.34
N ALA A 43 12.37 -1.11 20.83
CA ALA A 43 11.36 -0.78 21.83
C ALA A 43 9.92 -1.05 21.33
N GLU A 44 9.68 -0.92 20.02
CA GLU A 44 8.39 -1.20 19.36
C GLU A 44 8.21 -2.68 18.97
N GLY A 45 9.08 -3.56 19.45
CA GLY A 45 8.93 -5.02 19.31
C GLY A 45 9.67 -5.62 18.11
N SER A 46 10.61 -4.89 17.51
CA SER A 46 11.51 -5.40 16.47
C SER A 46 10.79 -6.03 15.27
N LYS A 47 9.66 -5.46 14.85
CA LYS A 47 8.83 -6.04 13.78
C LYS A 47 9.57 -6.01 12.44
N ASP A 48 9.62 -7.16 11.78
CA ASP A 48 10.12 -7.25 10.41
C ASP A 48 9.07 -6.83 9.37
N THR A 49 9.49 -6.73 8.12
CA THR A 49 8.62 -6.30 7.01
C THR A 49 7.44 -7.24 6.80
N ILE A 50 7.62 -8.55 7.03
CA ILE A 50 6.55 -9.54 6.85
C ILE A 50 5.46 -9.35 7.92
N THR A 51 5.86 -9.21 9.18
CA THR A 51 4.94 -8.95 10.30
C THR A 51 4.13 -7.68 10.06
N ARG A 52 4.80 -6.59 9.68
CA ARG A 52 4.15 -5.31 9.37
C ARG A 52 3.19 -5.42 8.19
N GLY A 53 3.59 -6.13 7.13
CA GLY A 53 2.75 -6.37 5.96
C GLY A 53 1.48 -7.16 6.29
N LEU A 54 1.59 -8.21 7.10
CA LEU A 54 0.44 -9.02 7.54
C LEU A 54 -0.52 -8.23 8.43
N GLU A 55 0.01 -7.43 9.36
CA GLU A 55 -0.80 -6.54 10.19
C GLU A 55 -1.58 -5.53 9.35
N TYR A 56 -0.91 -4.91 8.38
CA TYR A 56 -1.53 -3.95 7.46
C TYR A 56 -2.61 -4.60 6.59
N ALA A 57 -2.35 -5.79 6.03
CA ALA A 57 -3.33 -6.51 5.22
C ALA A 57 -4.58 -6.89 6.05
N LYS A 58 -4.40 -7.38 7.27
CA LYS A 58 -5.52 -7.67 8.18
C LYS A 58 -6.33 -6.41 8.49
N ARG A 59 -5.66 -5.29 8.72
CA ARG A 59 -6.33 -4.00 8.95
C ARG A 59 -7.14 -3.57 7.72
N MET A 60 -6.56 -3.63 6.52
CA MET A 60 -7.26 -3.32 5.28
C MET A 60 -8.53 -4.16 5.08
N LEU A 61 -8.43 -5.47 5.32
CA LEU A 61 -9.59 -6.37 5.19
C LEU A 61 -10.69 -6.04 6.20
N ASN A 62 -10.31 -5.69 7.43
CA ASN A 62 -11.26 -5.30 8.47
C ASN A 62 -11.93 -3.93 8.20
N GLU A 63 -11.20 -3.00 7.59
CA GLU A 63 -11.67 -1.65 7.27
C GLU A 63 -12.40 -1.56 5.92
N TYR A 64 -12.30 -2.61 5.08
CA TYR A 64 -12.88 -2.63 3.75
C TYR A 64 -14.40 -2.45 3.79
N GLN A 65 -14.88 -1.52 2.96
CA GLN A 65 -16.29 -1.32 2.68
C GLN A 65 -16.51 -1.60 1.19
N GLU A 66 -17.35 -2.57 0.89
CA GLU A 66 -17.65 -2.93 -0.49
C GLU A 66 -18.31 -1.72 -1.21
N PRO A 67 -17.76 -1.26 -2.36
CA PRO A 67 -18.39 -0.20 -3.11
C PRO A 67 -19.71 -0.69 -3.68
N LYS A 68 -20.76 0.15 -3.57
CA LYS A 68 -22.09 -0.24 -4.02
C LYS A 68 -22.08 -0.57 -5.52
N LEU A 69 -22.41 -1.82 -5.84
CA LEU A 69 -22.75 -2.27 -7.18
C LEU A 69 -24.27 -2.12 -7.39
N ASP A 70 -24.66 -1.71 -8.61
CA ASP A 70 -26.07 -1.67 -9.00
C ASP A 70 -26.66 -3.10 -9.00
N GLU A 71 -27.81 -3.28 -8.35
CA GLU A 71 -28.41 -4.60 -8.14
C GLU A 71 -28.75 -5.29 -9.46
N ALA A 72 -29.32 -4.57 -10.44
CA ALA A 72 -29.67 -5.13 -11.73
C ALA A 72 -28.42 -5.61 -12.50
N LYS A 73 -27.33 -4.84 -12.43
CA LYS A 73 -26.04 -5.27 -13.00
C LYS A 73 -25.46 -6.49 -12.28
N ASN A 74 -25.59 -6.55 -10.96
CA ASN A 74 -25.12 -7.72 -10.21
C ASN A 74 -25.88 -8.98 -10.64
N ASP A 75 -27.20 -8.88 -10.81
CA ASP A 75 -28.03 -10.00 -11.27
C ASP A 75 -27.65 -10.45 -12.70
N GLU A 76 -27.42 -9.50 -13.62
CA GLU A 76 -26.95 -9.80 -14.97
C GLU A 76 -25.59 -10.51 -14.97
N LEU A 77 -24.66 -10.07 -14.11
CA LEU A 77 -23.35 -10.70 -13.94
C LEU A 77 -23.47 -12.12 -13.40
N LEU A 78 -24.32 -12.34 -12.39
CA LEU A 78 -24.57 -13.65 -11.80
C LEU A 78 -25.22 -14.62 -12.78
N ASP A 79 -26.19 -14.19 -13.58
CA ASP A 79 -26.77 -15.02 -14.67
C ASP A 79 -25.70 -15.44 -15.68
N TYR A 80 -24.89 -14.47 -16.12
CA TYR A 80 -23.83 -14.74 -17.07
C TYR A 80 -22.82 -15.76 -16.52
N ILE A 81 -22.36 -15.59 -15.28
CA ILE A 81 -21.45 -16.53 -14.60
C ILE A 81 -22.08 -17.93 -14.57
N ALA A 82 -23.34 -18.05 -14.13
CA ALA A 82 -24.02 -19.34 -14.05
C ALA A 82 -24.16 -20.03 -15.42
N ARG A 83 -24.37 -19.28 -16.51
CA ARG A 83 -24.35 -19.81 -17.88
C ARG A 83 -22.97 -20.35 -18.23
N ARG A 84 -21.91 -19.58 -17.97
CA ARG A 84 -20.53 -19.95 -18.30
C ARG A 84 -20.03 -21.16 -17.51
N GLU A 85 -20.40 -21.30 -16.24
CA GLU A 85 -20.03 -22.45 -15.41
C GLU A 85 -20.64 -23.77 -15.91
N ARG A 86 -21.80 -23.72 -16.60
CA ARG A 86 -22.39 -24.92 -17.24
C ARG A 86 -21.69 -25.29 -18.54
N ASP A 87 -21.25 -24.28 -19.29
CA ASP A 87 -20.70 -24.45 -20.64
C ASP A 87 -19.19 -24.74 -20.62
N ILE A 88 -18.48 -24.32 -19.57
CA ILE A 88 -17.03 -24.51 -19.40
C ILE A 88 -16.79 -25.72 -18.50
N PRO A 89 -16.08 -26.76 -18.96
CA PRO A 89 -15.69 -27.88 -18.10
C PRO A 89 -14.86 -27.39 -16.91
N THR A 90 -15.13 -27.91 -15.71
CA THR A 90 -14.30 -27.64 -14.53
C THR A 90 -12.88 -28.09 -14.82
N MET A 91 -11.93 -27.17 -14.75
CA MET A 91 -10.51 -27.48 -14.89
C MET A 91 -9.97 -27.77 -13.48
N ASP A 92 -9.75 -29.04 -13.15
CA ASP A 92 -9.35 -29.48 -11.80
C ASP A 92 -7.93 -29.05 -11.36
N ALA A 93 -7.20 -28.28 -12.16
CA ALA A 93 -5.77 -28.06 -11.93
C ALA A 93 -5.42 -26.59 -11.72
N LEU A 94 -5.41 -26.14 -10.46
CA LEU A 94 -4.53 -25.05 -10.00
C LEU A 94 -4.04 -25.20 -8.53
N ASN A 95 -4.53 -26.17 -7.74
CA ASN A 95 -4.18 -26.31 -6.32
C ASN A 95 -3.68 -27.71 -5.92
N GLU A 96 -3.16 -28.53 -6.85
CA GLU A 96 -2.66 -29.87 -6.51
C GLU A 96 -1.17 -29.92 -6.10
N ASP A 97 -0.46 -28.79 -6.07
CA ASP A 97 0.93 -28.73 -5.60
C ASP A 97 1.10 -27.65 -4.52
N ALA A 98 0.84 -28.01 -3.26
CA ALA A 98 1.36 -27.31 -2.08
C ALA A 98 1.55 -28.30 -0.91
#